data_AF-A0A1A3ES74-F1
#
_entry.id   AF-A0A1A3ES74-F1
#
_cell.length_a   1.000
_cell.length_b   1.000
_cell.length_c   1.000
_cell.angle_alpha   90.00
_cell.angle_beta   90.00
_cell.angle_gamma   90.00
#
_symmetry.space_group_name_H-M   'P 1'
#
loop_
_entity.id
_entity.type
_entity.pdbx_description
1 polymer ?
#
loop_
_entity_poly.entity_id
_entity_poly.type
_entity_poly.pdbx_seq_one_letter_code
_entity_poly.pdbx_strand_id
1 'polypeptide(L)'
;MALMAGAGGLILAGVATSGHVTALTLIALGCVVVVTAGVMPAITQLEYGIPSLFKVVVAVANRGEELRREFSEQRPQLQVTANLLCDDPAMANDLLSAAIAEATKRWRGPVSAAADVYALCWFVHRLTAYSRLTGSPPPDTVPAANRALGRLSQTQRIILVLATYADLSVEDIADMVHLPPVEVDAYIAQADAALAAADVPGGDR
;
A
#
# COMPACT_ATOMS: atom_id res chain seq x y z
N MET A 1 -29.72 -20.35 -41.23
CA MET A 1 -29.57 -20.06 -42.68
C MET A 1 -30.52 -18.99 -43.20
N ALA A 2 -31.82 -18.99 -42.84
CA ALA A 2 -32.78 -17.98 -43.33
C ALA A 2 -32.39 -16.51 -43.06
N LEU A 3 -31.75 -16.24 -41.91
CA LEU A 3 -31.28 -14.90 -41.51
C LEU A 3 -30.14 -14.35 -42.39
N MET A 4 -29.24 -15.22 -42.85
CA MET A 4 -28.11 -14.82 -43.72
C MET A 4 -28.59 -14.52 -45.16
N ALA A 5 -29.60 -15.25 -45.63
CA ALA A 5 -30.22 -14.97 -46.93
C ALA A 5 -30.93 -13.60 -46.96
N GLY A 6 -31.56 -13.20 -45.84
CA GLY A 6 -32.18 -11.87 -45.72
C GLY A 6 -31.18 -10.71 -45.70
N ALA A 7 -30.02 -10.91 -45.06
CA ALA A 7 -28.97 -9.89 -45.00
C ALA A 7 -28.32 -9.61 -46.37
N GLY A 8 -28.10 -10.65 -47.17
CA GLY A 8 -27.60 -10.49 -48.55
C GLY A 8 -28.57 -9.70 -49.44
N GLY A 9 -29.89 -9.91 -49.28
CA GLY A 9 -30.92 -9.18 -50.02
C GLY A 9 -30.96 -7.68 -49.70
N LEU A 10 -30.78 -7.31 -48.42
CA LEU A 10 -30.77 -5.91 -47.97
C LEU A 10 -29.56 -5.12 -48.52
N ILE A 11 -28.38 -5.75 -48.56
CA ILE A 11 -27.16 -5.13 -49.08
C ILE A 11 -27.28 -4.89 -50.59
N LEU A 12 -27.80 -5.87 -51.34
CA LEU A 12 -28.02 -5.73 -52.79
C LEU A 12 -29.09 -4.67 -53.11
N ALA A 13 -30.17 -4.59 -52.31
CA ALA A 13 -31.20 -3.56 -52.48
C ALA A 13 -30.66 -2.15 -52.22
N GLY A 14 -29.77 -1.96 -51.23
CA GLY A 14 -29.15 -0.67 -50.95
C GLY A 14 -28.27 -0.15 -52.10
N VAL A 15 -27.49 -1.04 -52.74
CA VAL A 15 -26.60 -0.69 -53.87
C VAL A 15 -27.40 -0.31 -55.13
N ALA A 16 -28.61 -0.85 -55.30
CA ALA A 16 -29.46 -0.57 -56.45
C ALA A 16 -30.30 0.73 -56.32
N THR A 17 -30.34 1.35 -55.14
CA THR A 17 -31.13 2.58 -54.92
C THR A 17 -30.33 3.85 -55.18
N SER A 18 -30.90 4.79 -55.95
CA SER A 18 -30.27 6.06 -56.33
C SER A 18 -30.31 7.15 -55.23
N GLY A 19 -30.93 6.87 -54.09
CA GLY A 19 -30.98 7.77 -52.93
C GLY A 19 -29.82 7.52 -51.98
N HIS A 20 -28.89 8.46 -51.85
CA HIS A 20 -27.69 8.30 -51.01
C HIS A 20 -28.00 7.99 -49.54
N VAL A 21 -29.09 8.52 -48.99
CA VAL A 21 -29.46 8.34 -47.58
C VAL A 21 -30.10 6.96 -47.33
N THR A 22 -30.95 6.50 -48.24
CA THR A 22 -31.61 5.17 -48.12
C THR A 22 -30.66 4.02 -48.43
N ALA A 23 -29.70 4.24 -49.33
CA ALA A 23 -28.64 3.28 -49.61
C ALA A 23 -27.74 3.05 -48.36
N LEU A 24 -27.33 4.13 -47.70
CA LEU A 24 -26.47 4.07 -46.51
C LEU A 24 -27.14 3.39 -45.32
N THR A 25 -28.43 3.65 -45.09
CA THR A 25 -29.16 3.04 -43.97
C THR A 25 -29.38 1.54 -44.17
N LEU A 26 -29.67 1.09 -45.39
CA LEU A 26 -29.86 -0.33 -45.70
C LEU A 26 -28.54 -1.12 -45.65
N ILE A 27 -27.44 -0.52 -46.12
CA ILE A 27 -26.10 -1.12 -46.02
C ILE A 27 -25.65 -1.21 -44.56
N ALA A 28 -25.86 -0.16 -43.77
CA ALA A 28 -25.53 -0.17 -42.34
C ALA A 28 -26.33 -1.24 -41.58
N LEU A 29 -27.63 -1.38 -41.84
CA LEU A 29 -28.48 -2.39 -41.22
C LEU A 29 -28.04 -3.81 -41.62
N GLY A 30 -27.71 -4.04 -42.89
CA GLY A 30 -27.17 -5.30 -43.38
C GLY A 30 -25.85 -5.69 -42.71
N CYS A 31 -24.92 -4.74 -42.55
CA CYS A 31 -23.66 -4.97 -41.84
C CYS A 31 -23.86 -5.33 -40.36
N VAL A 32 -24.79 -4.67 -39.66
CA VAL A 32 -25.11 -4.98 -38.25
C VAL A 32 -25.66 -6.40 -38.10
N VAL A 33 -26.52 -6.86 -39.01
CA VAL A 33 -27.07 -8.23 -38.99
C VAL A 33 -25.99 -9.28 -39.29
N VAL A 34 -25.07 -9.00 -40.22
CA VAL A 34 -23.95 -9.93 -40.52
C VAL A 34 -22.98 -10.01 -39.34
N VAL A 35 -22.67 -8.88 -38.70
CA VAL A 35 -21.78 -8.85 -37.51
C VAL A 35 -22.43 -9.59 -36.34
N THR A 36 -23.72 -9.36 -36.06
CA THR A 36 -24.41 -10.04 -34.95
C THR A 36 -24.63 -11.53 -35.19
N ALA A 37 -24.92 -11.95 -36.42
CA ALA A 37 -25.10 -13.37 -36.76
C ALA A 37 -23.77 -14.14 -36.93
N GLY A 38 -22.68 -13.45 -37.31
CA GLY A 38 -21.34 -14.04 -37.45
C GLY A 38 -20.55 -14.14 -36.15
N VAL A 39 -20.80 -13.26 -35.18
CA VAL A 39 -20.07 -13.23 -33.90
C VAL A 39 -20.66 -14.19 -32.85
N MET A 40 -21.90 -14.70 -33.04
CA MET A 40 -22.57 -15.47 -31.99
C MET A 40 -22.40 -17.01 -31.96
N PRO A 41 -21.86 -17.76 -32.94
CA PRO A 41 -21.64 -19.20 -32.74
C PRO A 41 -20.28 -19.54 -32.10
N ALA A 42 -19.42 -18.56 -31.83
CA ALA A 42 -18.07 -18.79 -31.29
C ALA A 42 -17.95 -18.67 -29.76
N ILE A 43 -19.05 -18.62 -29.01
CA ILE A 43 -19.05 -18.54 -27.53
C ILE A 43 -19.43 -19.89 -26.90
N THR A 44 -19.00 -20.99 -27.50
CA THR A 44 -19.13 -22.34 -26.92
C THR A 44 -17.80 -23.10 -26.80
N GLN A 45 -16.68 -22.45 -27.10
CA GLN A 45 -15.34 -22.94 -26.77
C GLN A 45 -14.61 -21.92 -25.90
N LEU A 46 -14.98 -21.86 -24.63
CA LEU A 46 -14.26 -21.15 -23.55
C LEU A 46 -13.39 -22.12 -22.75
N GLU A 47 -12.97 -23.23 -23.37
CA GLU A 47 -11.99 -24.16 -22.83
C GLU A 47 -10.64 -23.94 -23.53
N TYR A 48 -9.64 -23.58 -22.72
CA TYR A 48 -8.21 -23.55 -23.00
C TYR A 48 -7.68 -22.46 -23.96
N GLY A 49 -7.41 -21.28 -23.40
CA GLY A 49 -6.47 -20.35 -24.03
C GLY A 49 -6.47 -18.90 -23.54
N ILE A 50 -6.34 -18.64 -22.23
CA ILE A 50 -6.05 -17.27 -21.74
C ILE A 50 -4.66 -17.29 -21.08
N PRO A 51 -3.56 -17.10 -21.84
CA PRO A 51 -2.24 -17.27 -21.28
C PRO A 51 -1.76 -15.96 -20.64
N SER A 52 -1.37 -16.05 -19.37
CA SER A 52 -0.62 -15.06 -18.58
C SER A 52 -1.32 -13.75 -18.18
N LEU A 53 -1.84 -12.93 -19.10
CA LEU A 53 -2.19 -11.53 -18.77
C LEU A 53 -3.34 -11.39 -17.76
N PHE A 54 -4.47 -12.06 -17.97
CA PHE A 54 -5.57 -12.04 -16.99
C PHE A 54 -5.20 -12.73 -15.68
N LYS A 55 -4.42 -13.82 -15.72
CA LYS A 55 -3.94 -14.51 -14.51
C LYS A 55 -3.01 -13.61 -13.68
N VAL A 56 -2.14 -12.84 -14.33
CA VAL A 56 -1.23 -11.89 -13.68
C VAL A 56 -2.01 -10.74 -13.07
N VAL A 57 -2.97 -10.14 -13.79
CA VAL A 57 -3.79 -9.05 -13.26
C VAL A 57 -4.61 -9.50 -12.04
N VAL A 58 -5.24 -10.68 -12.10
CA VAL A 58 -6.01 -11.23 -10.98
C VAL A 58 -5.11 -11.63 -9.80
N ALA A 59 -3.96 -12.26 -10.04
CA ALA A 59 -3.02 -12.63 -8.97
C ALA A 59 -2.41 -11.40 -8.28
N VAL A 60 -2.08 -10.34 -9.04
CA VAL A 60 -1.58 -9.07 -8.49
C VAL A 60 -2.69 -8.34 -7.72
N ALA A 61 -3.92 -8.32 -8.24
CA ALA A 61 -5.06 -7.71 -7.54
C ALA A 61 -5.39 -8.46 -6.24
N ASN A 62 -5.44 -9.79 -6.28
CA ASN A 62 -5.65 -10.64 -5.09
C ASN A 62 -4.55 -10.43 -4.05
N ARG A 63 -3.29 -10.33 -4.48
CA ARG A 63 -2.16 -10.05 -3.58
C ARG A 63 -2.24 -8.67 -2.93
N GLY A 64 -2.60 -7.65 -3.70
CA GLY A 64 -2.78 -6.30 -3.18
C GLY A 64 -3.86 -6.26 -2.11
N GLU A 65 -4.94 -7.02 -2.30
CA GLU A 65 -6.02 -7.12 -1.33
C GLU A 65 -5.63 -7.93 -0.09
N GLU A 66 -4.88 -9.02 -0.26
CA GLU A 66 -4.33 -9.80 0.84
C GLU A 66 -3.40 -8.96 1.73
N LEU A 67 -2.52 -8.15 1.13
CA LEU A 67 -1.67 -7.20 1.89
C LEU A 67 -2.50 -6.13 2.61
N ARG A 68 -3.55 -5.59 1.97
CA ARG A 68 -4.44 -4.64 2.63
C ARG A 68 -5.15 -5.24 3.83
N ARG A 69 -5.61 -6.50 3.69
CA ARG A 69 -6.26 -7.22 4.79
C ARG A 69 -5.28 -7.43 5.94
N GLU A 70 -4.09 -7.95 5.65
CA GLU A 70 -3.03 -8.16 6.64
C GLU A 70 -2.71 -6.87 7.40
N PHE A 71 -2.41 -5.77 6.68
CA PHE A 71 -2.15 -4.49 7.31
C PHE A 71 -3.34 -3.94 8.09
N SER A 72 -4.57 -4.23 7.68
CA SER A 72 -5.77 -3.85 8.44
C SER A 72 -5.86 -4.60 9.76
N GLU A 73 -5.50 -5.89 9.77
CA GLU A 73 -5.50 -6.74 10.97
C GLU A 73 -4.40 -6.29 11.95
N GLN A 74 -3.22 -5.94 11.45
CA GLN A 74 -2.07 -5.54 12.26
C GLN A 74 -2.01 -4.03 12.56
N ARG A 75 -2.87 -3.23 11.92
CA ARG A 75 -2.94 -1.77 12.11
C ARG A 75 -2.93 -1.35 13.59
N PRO A 76 -3.69 -1.98 14.51
CA PRO A 76 -3.68 -1.56 15.91
C PRO A 76 -2.28 -1.64 16.53
N GLN A 77 -1.54 -2.73 16.27
CA GLN A 77 -0.20 -2.91 16.81
C GLN A 77 0.77 -1.87 16.23
N LEU A 78 0.75 -1.68 14.91
CA LEU A 78 1.56 -0.67 14.23
C LEU A 78 1.24 0.76 14.69
N GLN A 79 -0.04 1.03 15.00
CA GLN A 79 -0.47 2.34 15.50
C GLN A 79 0.07 2.63 16.90
N VAL A 80 0.15 1.62 17.78
CA VAL A 80 0.77 1.82 19.09
C VAL A 80 2.25 2.16 18.92
N THR A 81 2.98 1.44 18.06
CA THR A 81 4.37 1.77 17.74
C THR A 81 4.50 3.20 17.22
N ALA A 82 3.64 3.60 16.27
CA ALA A 82 3.65 4.96 15.72
C ALA A 82 3.38 6.03 16.79
N ASN A 83 2.45 5.78 17.72
CA ASN A 83 2.13 6.70 18.82
C ASN A 83 3.23 6.79 19.89
N LEU A 84 4.09 5.77 20.02
CA LEU A 84 5.27 5.83 20.87
C LEU A 84 6.40 6.64 20.23
N LEU A 85 6.46 6.65 18.90
CA LEU A 85 7.48 7.37 18.13
C LEU A 85 7.13 8.84 17.91
N CYS A 86 5.84 9.16 17.88
CA CYS A 86 5.31 10.49 17.61
C CYS A 86 4.65 11.08 18.85
N ASP A 87 4.87 12.37 19.08
CA ASP A 87 4.23 13.08 20.20
C ASP A 87 2.75 13.44 19.89
N ASP A 88 2.43 13.70 18.62
CA ASP A 88 1.06 13.93 18.15
C ASP A 88 0.43 12.65 17.55
N PRO A 89 -0.66 12.10 18.15
CA PRO A 89 -1.36 10.93 17.62
C PRO A 89 -1.96 11.13 16.23
N ALA A 90 -2.38 12.35 15.88
CA ALA A 90 -2.94 12.62 14.55
C ALA A 90 -1.86 12.49 13.48
N MET A 91 -0.72 13.16 13.70
CA MET A 91 0.47 13.02 12.86
C MET A 91 0.95 11.56 12.78
N ALA A 92 0.94 10.83 13.89
CA ALA A 92 1.31 9.41 13.93
C ALA A 92 0.45 8.56 12.98
N ASN A 93 -0.88 8.74 13.05
CA ASN A 93 -1.83 8.04 12.19
C ASN A 93 -1.65 8.40 10.70
N ASP A 94 -1.40 9.68 10.39
CA ASP A 94 -1.22 10.13 9.01
C ASP A 94 0.06 9.57 8.39
N LEU A 95 1.17 9.63 9.13
CA LEU A 95 2.45 9.05 8.70
C LEU A 95 2.36 7.53 8.53
N LEU A 96 1.69 6.84 9.46
CA LEU A 96 1.51 5.39 9.39
C LEU A 96 0.62 4.99 8.21
N SER A 97 -0.49 5.69 8.00
CA SER A 97 -1.37 5.43 6.86
C SER A 97 -0.64 5.62 5.52
N ALA A 98 0.20 6.66 5.42
CA ALA A 98 1.03 6.89 4.25
C ALA A 98 2.13 5.82 4.07
N ALA A 99 2.70 5.31 5.17
CA ALA A 99 3.69 4.25 5.14
C ALA A 99 3.09 2.91 4.69
N ILE A 100 1.95 2.50 5.26
CA ILE A 100 1.21 1.29 4.86
C ILE A 100 0.80 1.35 3.38
N ALA A 101 0.32 2.51 2.92
CA ALA A 101 -0.03 2.71 1.51
C ALA A 101 1.18 2.51 0.59
N GLU A 102 2.37 2.91 1.03
CA GLU A 102 3.60 2.76 0.26
C GLU A 102 4.13 1.33 0.30
N ALA A 103 4.09 0.68 1.47
CA ALA A 103 4.43 -0.72 1.65
C ALA A 103 3.53 -1.62 0.77
N THR A 104 2.21 -1.39 0.77
CA THR A 104 1.25 -2.12 -0.08
C THR A 104 1.60 -2.02 -1.57
N LYS A 105 2.07 -0.85 -2.03
CA LYS A 105 2.45 -0.64 -3.44
C LYS A 105 3.78 -1.32 -3.81
N ARG A 106 4.75 -1.33 -2.90
CA ARG A 106 6.16 -1.68 -3.20
C ARG A 106 6.60 -3.04 -2.69
N TRP A 107 5.91 -3.62 -1.73
CA TRP A 107 6.26 -4.93 -1.19
C TRP A 107 6.22 -6.00 -2.29
N ARG A 108 7.29 -6.80 -2.36
CA ARG A 108 7.45 -7.90 -3.33
C ARG A 108 7.70 -9.26 -2.66
N GLY A 109 7.79 -9.33 -1.34
CA GLY A 109 7.89 -10.57 -0.57
C GLY A 109 6.53 -11.21 -0.21
N PRO A 110 6.53 -12.33 0.53
CA PRO A 110 5.31 -12.97 1.03
C PRO A 110 4.54 -12.06 2.01
N VAL A 111 3.22 -12.24 2.10
CA VAL A 111 2.39 -11.58 3.13
C VAL A 111 2.73 -12.25 4.46
N SER A 112 3.47 -11.53 5.30
CA SER A 112 4.09 -12.04 6.53
C SER A 112 4.54 -10.86 7.39
N ALA A 113 5.01 -11.12 8.61
CA ALA A 113 5.58 -10.10 9.50
C ALA A 113 6.69 -9.24 8.86
N ALA A 114 7.39 -9.75 7.83
CA ALA A 114 8.37 -8.96 7.09
C ALA A 114 7.74 -7.77 6.32
N ALA A 115 6.47 -7.85 5.96
CA ALA A 115 5.73 -6.74 5.36
C ALA A 115 5.48 -5.61 6.38
N ASP A 116 5.31 -5.94 7.66
CA ASP A 116 5.17 -4.97 8.75
C ASP A 116 6.46 -4.24 9.03
N VAL A 117 7.57 -4.97 9.12
CA VAL A 117 8.91 -4.38 9.22
C VAL A 117 9.16 -3.43 8.05
N TYR A 118 8.74 -3.81 6.84
CA TYR A 118 8.82 -2.94 5.67
C TYR A 118 7.92 -1.69 5.76
N ALA A 119 6.72 -1.81 6.34
CA ALA A 119 5.86 -0.66 6.60
C ALA A 119 6.45 0.27 7.66
N LEU A 120 7.03 -0.27 8.74
CA LEU A 120 7.76 0.48 9.76
C LEU A 120 8.99 1.19 9.16
N CYS A 121 9.69 0.56 8.22
CA CYS A 121 10.79 1.20 7.49
C CYS A 121 10.31 2.45 6.74
N TRP A 122 9.18 2.36 6.02
CA TRP A 122 8.58 3.51 5.36
C TRP A 122 8.10 4.58 6.34
N PHE A 123 7.58 4.17 7.50
CA PHE A 123 7.17 5.08 8.56
C PHE A 123 8.36 5.87 9.10
N VAL A 124 9.44 5.18 9.50
CA VAL A 124 10.68 5.80 10.01
C VAL A 124 11.27 6.75 8.97
N HIS A 125 11.35 6.32 7.70
CA HIS A 125 11.82 7.18 6.62
C HIS A 125 11.04 8.50 6.54
N ARG A 126 9.71 8.44 6.61
CA ARG A 126 8.83 9.62 6.58
C ARG A 126 8.97 10.47 7.84
N LEU A 127 9.06 9.85 9.01
CA LEU A 127 9.23 10.54 10.29
C LEU A 127 10.55 11.32 10.32
N THR A 128 11.66 10.69 9.92
CA THR A 128 12.98 11.35 9.82
C THR A 128 12.99 12.43 8.75
N ALA A 129 12.27 12.25 7.63
CA ALA A 129 12.11 13.31 6.62
C ALA A 129 11.31 14.50 7.17
N TYR A 130 10.21 14.24 7.89
CA TYR A 130 9.37 15.26 8.51
C TYR A 130 10.19 16.11 9.48
N SER A 131 10.89 15.49 10.43
CA SER A 131 11.65 16.22 11.45
C SER A 131 12.83 17.01 10.87
N ARG A 132 13.44 16.53 9.78
CA ARG A 132 14.45 17.32 9.05
C ARG A 132 13.86 18.58 8.41
N LEU A 133 12.62 18.50 7.91
CA LEU A 133 11.97 19.61 7.21
C LEU A 133 11.34 20.62 8.17
N THR A 134 10.86 20.18 9.33
CA THR A 134 10.18 21.06 10.29
C THR A 134 11.09 21.63 11.37
N GLY A 135 12.29 21.06 11.56
CA GLY A 135 13.29 21.56 12.51
C GLY A 135 12.88 21.44 13.98
N SER A 136 11.71 20.86 14.27
CA SER A 136 11.20 20.61 15.61
C SER A 136 11.02 19.11 15.83
N PRO A 137 11.32 18.59 17.04
CA PRO A 137 10.66 17.36 17.47
C PRO A 137 9.14 17.58 17.38
N PRO A 138 8.35 16.57 16.99
CA PRO A 138 6.90 16.72 16.89
C PRO A 138 6.30 17.24 18.21
N PRO A 139 5.18 17.97 18.16
CA PRO A 139 4.71 18.76 19.30
C PRO A 139 4.37 17.91 20.52
N ASP A 140 4.88 18.32 21.70
CA ASP A 140 4.74 17.70 23.03
C ASP A 140 3.28 17.67 23.57
N THR A 141 2.36 16.99 22.89
CA THR A 141 0.95 16.88 23.33
C THR A 141 0.65 15.60 24.10
N VAL A 142 1.67 14.83 24.52
CA VAL A 142 1.49 13.43 25.00
C VAL A 142 1.31 13.26 26.52
N PRO A 143 0.57 12.21 26.96
CA PRO A 143 0.37 11.85 28.36
C PRO A 143 1.65 11.52 29.14
N ALA A 144 1.57 11.52 30.48
CA ALA A 144 2.70 11.36 31.40
C ALA A 144 3.64 10.16 31.11
N ALA A 145 3.13 9.05 30.56
CA ALA A 145 3.92 7.87 30.19
C ALA A 145 4.93 8.15 29.05
N ASN A 146 4.59 9.03 28.11
CA ASN A 146 5.50 9.41 27.02
C ASN A 146 6.48 10.52 27.42
N ARG A 147 6.40 11.12 28.61
CA ARG A 147 7.38 12.13 29.05
C ARG A 147 8.80 11.58 29.14
N ALA A 148 8.94 10.29 29.48
CA ALA A 148 10.25 9.66 29.57
C ALA A 148 10.89 9.49 28.18
N LEU A 149 10.11 8.99 27.20
CA LEU A 149 10.50 8.93 25.79
C LEU A 149 10.65 10.32 25.15
N GLY A 150 9.89 11.30 25.64
CA GLY A 150 9.95 12.72 25.30
C GLY A 150 11.34 13.33 25.46
N ARG A 151 12.11 12.85 26.45
CA ARG A 151 13.46 13.34 26.76
C ARG A 151 14.55 12.76 25.86
N LEU A 152 14.24 11.70 25.13
CA LEU A 152 15.17 11.08 24.19
C LEU A 152 15.23 11.91 22.89
N SER A 153 16.41 11.94 22.26
CA SER A 153 16.48 12.39 20.87
C SER A 153 15.60 11.50 19.98
N GLN A 154 15.13 12.04 18.85
CA GLN A 154 14.27 11.27 17.94
C GLN A 154 14.93 9.95 17.50
N THR A 155 16.23 9.95 17.21
CA THR A 155 16.97 8.74 16.83
C THR A 155 17.01 7.72 17.97
N GLN A 156 17.29 8.13 19.21
CA GLN A 156 17.26 7.24 20.38
C GLN A 156 15.86 6.66 20.61
N ARG A 157 14.82 7.49 20.47
CA ARG A 157 13.42 7.05 20.61
C ARG A 157 13.05 6.02 19.55
N ILE A 158 13.43 6.25 18.29
CA ILE A 158 13.21 5.30 17.19
C ILE A 158 13.87 3.97 17.50
N ILE A 159 15.17 3.98 17.79
CA ILE A 159 15.94 2.76 18.05
C ILE A 159 15.35 1.99 19.24
N LEU A 160 15.09 2.67 20.36
CA LEU A 160 14.60 2.01 21.57
C LEU A 160 13.20 1.41 21.35
N VAL A 161 12.26 2.16 20.75
CA VAL A 161 10.89 1.67 20.55
C VAL A 161 10.87 0.51 19.56
N LEU A 162 11.67 0.55 18.49
CA LEU A 162 11.76 -0.57 17.55
C LEU A 162 12.35 -1.83 18.20
N ALA A 163 13.41 -1.68 19.02
CA ALA A 163 14.04 -2.80 19.71
C ALA A 163 13.13 -3.41 20.79
N THR A 164 12.49 -2.56 21.60
CA THR A 164 11.76 -3.02 22.81
C THR A 164 10.30 -3.32 22.59
N TYR A 165 9.60 -2.53 21.76
CA TYR A 165 8.17 -2.67 21.56
C TYR A 165 7.83 -3.46 20.29
N ALA A 166 8.58 -3.22 19.21
CA ALA A 166 8.37 -3.93 17.95
C ALA A 166 9.22 -5.21 17.84
N ASP A 167 10.10 -5.48 18.80
CA ASP A 167 10.95 -6.69 18.89
C ASP A 167 11.79 -6.92 17.62
N LEU A 168 12.27 -5.82 17.01
CA LEU A 168 13.15 -5.90 15.84
C LEU A 168 14.59 -6.21 16.26
N SER A 169 15.30 -6.95 15.39
CA SER A 169 16.73 -7.21 15.56
C SER A 169 17.56 -5.94 15.43
N VAL A 170 18.74 -5.93 16.04
CA VAL A 170 19.70 -4.82 15.96
C VAL A 170 20.10 -4.57 14.50
N GLU A 171 20.22 -5.64 13.72
CA GLU A 171 20.53 -5.62 12.30
C GLU A 171 19.43 -4.94 11.47
N ASP A 172 18.16 -5.30 11.69
CA ASP A 172 17.03 -4.67 10.98
C ASP A 172 16.91 -3.18 11.32
N ILE A 173 17.15 -2.82 12.58
CA ILE A 173 17.14 -1.43 13.04
C ILE A 173 18.29 -0.66 12.39
N ALA A 174 19.51 -1.22 12.41
CA ALA A 174 20.70 -0.63 11.79
C ALA A 174 20.47 -0.28 10.32
N ASP A 175 19.89 -1.21 9.56
CA ASP A 175 19.52 -0.99 8.16
C ASP A 175 18.47 0.11 8.01
N MET A 176 17.47 0.14 8.90
CA MET A 176 16.36 1.10 8.87
C MET A 176 16.80 2.53 9.18
N VAL A 177 17.73 2.72 10.12
CA VAL A 177 18.22 4.06 10.53
C VAL A 177 19.55 4.44 9.87
N HIS A 178 20.12 3.56 9.04
CA HIS A 178 21.41 3.73 8.36
C HIS A 178 22.58 3.98 9.33
N LEU A 179 22.66 3.19 10.40
CA LEU A 179 23.75 3.21 11.38
C LEU A 179 24.42 1.83 11.47
N PRO A 180 25.70 1.74 11.86
CA PRO A 180 26.33 0.47 12.20
C PRO A 180 25.63 -0.21 13.39
N PRO A 181 25.51 -1.56 13.42
CA PRO A 181 24.89 -2.29 14.55
C PRO A 181 25.49 -1.94 15.91
N VAL A 182 26.81 -1.74 15.99
CA VAL A 182 27.50 -1.34 17.23
C VAL A 182 27.04 0.03 17.75
N GLU A 183 26.67 0.95 16.87
CA GLU A 183 26.13 2.25 17.26
C GLU A 183 24.68 2.11 17.75
N VAL A 184 23.89 1.22 17.13
CA VAL A 184 22.53 0.91 17.58
C VAL A 184 22.54 0.38 19.01
N ASP A 185 23.41 -0.59 19.33
CA ASP A 185 23.57 -1.10 20.70
C ASP A 185 23.96 0.01 21.68
N ALA A 186 24.88 0.89 21.29
CA ALA A 186 25.28 2.02 22.11
C ALA A 186 24.11 3.00 22.36
N TYR A 187 23.28 3.24 21.35
CA TYR A 187 22.08 4.08 21.47
C TYR A 187 21.03 3.46 22.38
N ILE A 188 20.83 2.14 22.33
CA ILE A 188 19.94 1.41 23.25
C ILE A 188 20.42 1.59 24.69
N ALA A 189 21.70 1.29 24.96
CA ALA A 189 22.26 1.42 26.30
C ALA A 189 22.19 2.86 26.85
N GLN A 190 22.41 3.86 25.98
CA GLN A 190 22.26 5.28 26.36
C GLN A 190 20.80 5.65 26.66
N ALA A 191 19.86 5.16 25.85
CA ALA A 191 18.44 5.42 26.06
C ALA A 191 17.94 4.79 27.36
N ASP A 192 18.33 3.53 27.64
CA ASP A 192 18.02 2.85 28.91
C ASP A 192 18.59 3.59 30.12
N ALA A 193 19.84 4.05 30.03
CA ALA A 193 20.46 4.84 31.10
C ALA A 193 19.73 6.18 31.33
N ALA A 194 19.29 6.84 30.25
CA ALA A 194 18.53 8.07 30.34
C ALA A 194 17.14 7.86 30.95
N LEU A 195 16.47 6.74 30.63
CA LEU A 195 15.19 6.36 31.23
C LEU A 195 15.34 5.98 32.70
N ALA A 196 16.38 5.23 33.07
CA ALA A 196 16.67 4.87 34.46
C ALA A 196 16.96 6.11 35.32
N ALA A 197 17.73 7.07 34.81
CA ALA A 197 17.99 8.34 35.49
C ALA A 197 16.72 9.20 35.65
N ALA A 198 15.77 9.05 34.73
CA ALA A 198 14.48 9.73 34.76
C ALA A 198 13.48 9.13 35.76
N ASP A 199 13.63 7.85 36.10
CA ASP A 199 12.79 7.11 37.07
C ASP A 199 13.27 7.29 38.51
N VAL A 200 14.49 7.81 38.73
CA VAL A 200 14.98 8.16 40.09
C VAL A 200 14.08 9.26 40.65
N PRO A 201 13.31 9.00 41.74
CA PRO A 201 12.46 10.01 42.34
C PRO A 201 13.34 10.99 43.11
N GLY A 202 13.68 12.12 42.49
CA GLY A 202 13.98 13.35 43.23
C GLY A 202 12.63 13.93 43.66
N GLY A 203 12.25 13.95 44.93
CA GLY A 203 13.06 14.30 46.08
C GLY A 203 12.78 15.76 46.37
N ASP A 204 11.83 15.99 47.29
CA ASP A 204 11.44 17.30 47.80
C ASP A 204 12.64 18.23 47.96
N ARG A 205 12.69 19.29 47.15
CA ARG A 205 13.39 20.54 47.45
C ARG A 205 12.69 21.72 46.82
#